data_AF-A0A0E4GXV6-F1
#
_entry.id   AF-A0A0E4GXV6-F1
#
_cell.length_a   1.000
_cell.length_b   1.000
_cell.length_c   1.000
_cell.angle_alpha   90.00
_cell.angle_beta   90.00
_cell.angle_gamma   90.00
#
_symmetry.space_group_name_H-M   'P 1'
#
loop_
_entity.id
_entity.type
_entity.pdbx_description
1 polymer ?
#
loop_
_entity_poly.entity_id
_entity_poly.type
_entity_poly.pdbx_seq_one_letter_code
_entity_poly.pdbx_strand_id
1 'polypeptide(L)'
;MDVMITLQPMNIVQAAADLLWSAPIKKYPDLKIALSEGGTGWIPYFLERADRTYEMHSTWTHQDFGGKLPSEVFREHFLTCFISDQVGVQLRHQIGIDNIAWEADYPHSDSMWPGAPEQLWDVLSDNGVAESDINKITHENAMRWYSFDPQHPREQATVGALRRAAEGHDVSVRALSHHQKGEREANALAEATRGNQ
;
A
#
# COMPACT_ATOMS: atom_id res chain seq x y z
N MET A 1 -8.86 19.31 9.29
CA MET A 1 -8.32 17.97 9.53
C MET A 1 -8.92 17.00 8.53
N ASP A 2 -10.26 16.92 8.47
CA ASP A 2 -10.99 16.01 7.58
C ASP A 2 -10.64 16.15 6.09
N VAL A 3 -10.45 17.38 5.58
CA VAL A 3 -9.99 17.61 4.20
C VAL A 3 -8.61 16.98 3.95
N MET A 4 -7.68 17.13 4.89
CA MET A 4 -6.34 16.58 4.75
C MET A 4 -6.35 15.05 4.81
N ILE A 5 -7.10 14.46 5.75
CA ILE A 5 -7.28 13.00 5.87
C ILE A 5 -7.95 12.42 4.63
N THR A 6 -9.01 13.07 4.13
CA THR A 6 -9.74 12.62 2.93
C THR A 6 -8.84 12.63 1.69
N LEU A 7 -7.98 13.65 1.56
CA LEU A 7 -7.10 13.81 0.41
C LEU A 7 -5.78 13.04 0.53
N GLN A 8 -5.39 12.60 1.73
CA GLN A 8 -4.09 11.98 1.98
C GLN A 8 -3.74 10.86 0.99
N PRO A 9 -4.61 9.86 0.74
CA PRO A 9 -4.27 8.81 -0.23
C PRO A 9 -4.11 9.38 -1.64
N MET A 10 -4.98 10.29 -2.06
CA MET A 10 -4.96 10.83 -3.43
C MET A 10 -3.83 11.84 -3.69
N ASN A 11 -3.36 12.56 -2.67
CA ASN A 11 -2.34 13.61 -2.82
C ASN A 11 -1.00 13.05 -3.33
N ILE A 12 -0.74 11.75 -3.13
CA ILE A 12 0.46 11.08 -3.64
C ILE A 12 0.55 11.10 -5.17
N VAL A 13 -0.56 11.37 -5.88
CA VAL A 13 -0.58 11.52 -7.34
C VAL A 13 0.45 12.53 -7.85
N GLN A 14 0.71 13.60 -7.10
CA GLN A 14 1.72 14.60 -7.48
C GLN A 14 3.12 13.99 -7.45
N ALA A 15 3.45 13.24 -6.40
CA ALA A 15 4.74 12.54 -6.30
C ALA A 15 4.88 11.46 -7.40
N ALA A 16 3.80 10.71 -7.67
CA ALA A 16 3.77 9.72 -8.75
C ALA A 16 4.03 10.37 -10.12
N ALA A 17 3.41 11.53 -10.38
CA ALA A 17 3.65 12.31 -11.59
C ALA A 17 5.11 12.76 -11.67
N ASP A 18 5.61 13.43 -10.63
CA ASP A 18 6.98 13.96 -10.61
C ASP A 18 8.01 12.84 -10.88
N LEU A 19 7.84 11.68 -10.24
CA LEU A 19 8.71 10.52 -10.42
C LEU A 19 8.58 9.90 -11.82
N LEU A 20 7.37 9.74 -12.35
CA LEU A 20 7.14 9.19 -13.68
C LEU A 20 7.77 10.03 -14.80
N TRP A 21 7.70 11.37 -14.68
CA TRP A 21 8.27 12.28 -15.67
C TRP A 21 9.77 12.56 -15.47
N SER A 22 10.33 12.11 -14.35
CA SER A 22 11.70 12.38 -13.96
C SER A 22 12.74 11.66 -14.84
N ALA A 23 13.98 12.15 -14.82
CA ALA A 23 15.10 11.46 -15.47
C ALA A 23 15.49 10.11 -14.81
N PRO A 24 15.48 9.96 -13.46
CA PRO A 24 15.80 8.70 -12.80
C PRO A 24 15.05 7.47 -13.32
N ILE A 25 13.74 7.55 -13.52
CA ILE A 25 12.94 6.39 -13.94
C ILE A 25 13.35 5.88 -15.34
N LYS A 26 13.82 6.78 -16.21
CA LYS A 26 14.32 6.45 -17.55
C LYS A 26 15.77 6.00 -17.54
N LYS A 27 16.56 6.48 -16.58
CA LYS A 27 17.98 6.18 -16.44
C LYS A 27 18.25 4.84 -15.77
N TYR A 28 17.39 4.42 -14.84
CA TYR A 28 17.59 3.23 -14.02
C TYR A 28 16.45 2.23 -14.29
N PRO A 29 16.61 1.30 -15.25
CA PRO A 29 15.54 0.38 -15.66
C PRO A 29 15.09 -0.57 -14.53
N ASP A 30 15.95 -0.81 -13.55
CA ASP A 30 15.64 -1.69 -12.40
C ASP A 30 15.09 -0.92 -11.19
N LEU A 31 14.91 0.41 -11.28
CA LEU A 31 14.36 1.20 -10.18
C LEU A 31 12.93 0.74 -9.86
N LYS A 32 12.64 0.53 -8.57
CA LYS A 32 11.29 0.20 -8.09
C LYS A 32 10.86 1.22 -7.06
N ILE A 33 9.62 1.67 -7.17
CA ILE A 33 9.01 2.68 -6.32
C ILE A 33 7.71 2.11 -5.76
N ALA A 34 7.54 2.18 -4.44
CA ALA A 34 6.26 1.83 -3.80
C ALA A 34 5.55 3.11 -3.37
N LEU A 35 4.29 3.25 -3.76
CA LEU A 35 3.38 4.31 -3.35
C LEU A 35 2.49 3.79 -2.21
N SER A 36 3.04 3.84 -1.00
CA SER A 36 2.36 3.43 0.24
C SER A 36 1.33 4.48 0.67
N GLU A 37 0.25 4.03 1.31
CA GLU A 37 -0.89 4.81 1.82
C GLU A 37 -1.63 5.59 0.72
N GLY A 38 -1.41 5.25 -0.55
CA GLY A 38 -1.84 6.06 -1.69
C GLY A 38 -3.26 5.78 -2.20
N GLY A 39 -3.86 4.67 -1.77
CA GLY A 39 -5.00 4.10 -2.48
C GLY A 39 -4.68 3.83 -3.97
N THR A 40 -5.63 3.24 -4.66
CA THR A 40 -5.38 2.78 -6.04
C THR A 40 -6.49 3.16 -7.03
N GLY A 41 -7.68 3.55 -6.56
CA GLY A 41 -8.80 3.93 -7.42
C GLY A 41 -8.53 5.08 -8.41
N TRP A 42 -7.59 5.98 -8.11
CA TRP A 42 -7.24 7.10 -9.00
C TRP A 42 -6.29 6.71 -10.14
N ILE A 43 -5.61 5.57 -10.03
CA ILE A 43 -4.52 5.17 -10.93
C ILE A 43 -4.97 5.05 -12.40
N PRO A 44 -6.10 4.39 -12.76
CA PRO A 44 -6.48 4.25 -14.15
C PRO A 44 -6.66 5.59 -14.86
N TYR A 45 -7.28 6.56 -14.19
CA TYR A 45 -7.44 7.92 -14.72
C TYR A 45 -6.09 8.63 -14.87
N PHE A 46 -5.19 8.48 -13.89
CA PHE A 46 -3.85 9.05 -13.97
C PHE A 46 -3.04 8.49 -15.15
N LEU A 47 -3.08 7.18 -15.38
CA LEU A 47 -2.39 6.54 -16.50
C LEU A 47 -2.93 7.02 -17.85
N GLU A 48 -4.25 7.08 -18.00
CA GLU A 48 -4.89 7.65 -19.20
C GLU A 48 -4.42 9.10 -19.45
N ARG A 49 -4.38 9.92 -18.39
CA ARG A 49 -3.94 11.32 -18.49
C ARG A 49 -2.46 11.45 -18.77
N ALA A 50 -1.62 10.56 -18.24
CA ALA A 50 -0.19 10.56 -18.50
C ALA A 50 0.08 10.26 -19.99
N ASP A 51 -0.55 9.22 -20.54
CA ASP A 51 -0.41 8.84 -21.95
C ASP A 51 -0.91 9.95 -22.87
N ARG A 52 -2.08 10.53 -22.57
CA ARG A 52 -2.61 11.67 -23.33
C ARG A 52 -1.70 12.90 -23.26
N THR A 53 -1.11 13.16 -22.10
CA THR A 53 -0.17 14.27 -21.92
C THR A 53 1.09 14.04 -22.75
N TYR A 54 1.60 12.81 -22.78
CA TYR A 54 2.74 12.43 -23.60
C TYR A 54 2.47 12.60 -25.09
N GLU A 55 1.34 12.09 -25.57
CA GLU A 55 0.91 12.22 -26.97
C GLU A 55 0.86 13.70 -27.41
N MET A 56 0.31 14.57 -26.56
CA MET A 56 0.07 15.97 -26.90
C MET A 56 1.29 16.88 -26.72
N HIS A 57 2.22 16.54 -25.82
CA HIS A 57 3.24 17.49 -25.37
C HIS A 57 4.68 16.98 -25.42
N SER A 58 4.92 15.69 -25.66
CA SER A 58 6.27 15.10 -25.61
C SER A 58 7.28 15.78 -26.51
N THR A 59 6.88 16.16 -27.73
CA THR A 59 7.74 16.83 -28.71
C THR A 59 8.36 18.13 -28.19
N TRP A 60 7.58 18.97 -27.49
CA TRP A 60 8.06 20.27 -27.00
C TRP A 60 8.55 20.24 -25.55
N THR A 61 8.09 19.26 -24.77
CA THR A 61 8.62 19.01 -23.40
C THR A 61 9.88 18.15 -23.41
N HIS A 62 10.31 17.69 -24.60
CA HIS A 62 11.47 16.81 -24.82
C HIS A 62 11.42 15.53 -23.97
N GLN A 63 10.21 15.03 -23.72
CA GLN A 63 10.00 13.79 -22.99
C GLN A 63 10.22 12.61 -23.94
N ASP A 64 11.04 11.66 -23.51
CA ASP A 64 11.31 10.41 -24.21
C ASP A 64 11.21 9.24 -23.22
N PHE A 65 10.39 8.23 -23.56
CA PHE A 65 10.22 6.98 -22.83
C PHE A 65 10.72 5.76 -23.62
N GLY A 66 11.59 5.97 -24.62
CA GLY A 66 12.24 4.88 -25.35
C GLY A 66 11.27 4.04 -26.18
N GLY A 67 10.24 4.67 -26.74
CA GLY A 67 9.20 4.01 -27.53
C GLY A 67 8.04 3.40 -26.73
N LYS A 68 8.05 3.53 -25.41
CA LYS A 68 6.94 3.14 -24.52
C LYS A 68 6.01 4.31 -24.22
N LEU A 69 4.78 4.00 -23.84
CA LEU A 69 3.86 4.93 -23.20
C LEU A 69 4.24 5.14 -21.72
N PRO A 70 3.98 6.33 -21.14
CA PRO A 70 4.14 6.56 -19.71
C PRO A 70 3.45 5.50 -18.85
N SER A 71 2.26 5.03 -19.24
CA SER A 71 1.54 4.01 -18.49
C SER A 71 2.20 2.62 -18.52
N GLU A 72 2.95 2.30 -19.57
CA GLU A 72 3.77 1.09 -19.63
C GLU A 72 4.96 1.22 -18.68
N VAL A 73 5.65 2.36 -18.71
CA VAL A 73 6.76 2.65 -17.78
C VAL A 73 6.26 2.69 -16.34
N PHE A 74 5.07 3.22 -16.08
CA PHE A 74 4.50 3.19 -14.73
C PHE A 74 4.34 1.76 -14.21
N ARG A 75 3.81 0.85 -15.04
CA ARG A 75 3.63 -0.56 -14.65
C ARG A 75 4.93 -1.32 -14.47
N GLU A 76 6.03 -0.84 -15.05
CA GLU A 76 7.36 -1.43 -14.82
C GLU A 76 7.99 -0.97 -13.50
N HIS A 77 7.63 0.21 -13.00
CA HIS A 77 8.40 0.89 -11.95
C HIS A 77 7.63 1.17 -10.66
N PHE A 78 6.30 1.12 -10.66
CA PHE A 78 5.48 1.43 -9.48
C PHE A 78 4.68 0.24 -8.93
N LEU A 79 4.81 0.01 -7.63
CA LEU A 79 3.86 -0.72 -6.80
C LEU A 79 2.95 0.29 -6.11
N THR A 80 1.64 0.08 -6.12
CA THR A 80 0.67 0.92 -5.41
C THR A 80 0.04 0.14 -4.27
N CYS A 81 -0.19 0.84 -3.16
CA CYS A 81 -0.74 0.22 -1.96
C CYS A 81 -2.11 0.79 -1.59
N PHE A 82 -2.91 -0.03 -0.90
CA PHE A 82 -4.16 0.41 -0.30
C PHE A 82 -4.39 -0.28 1.05
N ILE A 83 -5.13 0.43 1.91
CA ILE A 83 -5.65 -0.09 3.17
C ILE A 83 -7.07 -0.64 2.97
N SER A 84 -8.01 0.25 2.59
CA SER A 84 -9.39 -0.05 2.18
C SER A 84 -9.72 0.67 0.87
N ASP A 85 -10.04 -0.05 -0.20
CA ASP A 85 -10.30 0.59 -1.49
C ASP A 85 -11.21 -0.24 -2.41
N GLN A 86 -12.53 -0.13 -2.24
CA GLN A 86 -13.50 -0.82 -3.10
C GLN A 86 -13.35 -0.44 -4.58
N VAL A 87 -13.11 0.84 -4.87
CA VAL A 87 -12.96 1.34 -6.25
C VAL A 87 -11.67 0.80 -6.87
N GLY A 88 -10.57 0.84 -6.12
CA GLY A 88 -9.29 0.28 -6.53
C GLY A 88 -9.36 -1.21 -6.83
N VAL A 89 -9.95 -2.01 -5.94
CA VAL A 89 -10.12 -3.45 -6.15
C VAL A 89 -11.03 -3.76 -7.34
N GLN A 90 -12.11 -2.98 -7.54
CA GLN A 90 -12.94 -3.08 -8.74
C GLN A 90 -12.14 -2.84 -10.03
N LEU A 91 -11.20 -1.89 -10.00
CA LEU A 91 -10.38 -1.47 -11.14
C LEU A 91 -9.03 -2.20 -11.26
N ARG A 92 -8.77 -3.21 -10.44
CA ARG A 92 -7.47 -3.91 -10.30
C ARG A 92 -6.76 -4.27 -11.60
N HIS A 93 -7.50 -4.69 -12.64
CA HIS A 93 -6.92 -5.06 -13.91
C HIS A 93 -6.54 -3.87 -14.78
N GLN A 94 -7.23 -2.73 -14.64
CA GLN A 94 -6.86 -1.49 -15.34
C GLN A 94 -5.62 -0.85 -14.72
N ILE A 95 -5.52 -0.93 -13.39
CA ILE A 95 -4.33 -0.54 -12.61
C ILE A 95 -3.14 -1.40 -13.05
N GLY A 96 -3.34 -2.72 -13.06
CA GLY A 96 -2.31 -3.73 -13.30
C GLY A 96 -2.23 -4.64 -12.09
N ILE A 97 -2.67 -5.90 -12.23
CA ILE A 97 -2.78 -6.82 -11.08
C ILE A 97 -1.42 -7.10 -10.42
N ASP A 98 -0.33 -6.94 -11.16
CA ASP A 98 1.05 -7.12 -10.70
C ASP A 98 1.64 -5.84 -10.04
N ASN A 99 0.86 -4.75 -9.99
CA ASN A 99 1.25 -3.44 -9.48
C ASN A 99 0.50 -3.05 -8.21
N ILE A 100 -0.24 -3.96 -7.56
CA ILE A 100 -1.05 -3.68 -6.38
C ILE A 100 -0.56 -4.50 -5.19
N ALA A 101 -0.38 -3.88 -4.03
CA ALA A 101 -0.20 -4.57 -2.76
C ALA A 101 -1.23 -4.07 -1.73
N TRP A 102 -1.76 -4.97 -0.92
CA TRP A 102 -2.48 -4.56 0.28
C TRP A 102 -1.49 -4.19 1.40
N GLU A 103 -1.84 -3.20 2.22
CA GLU A 103 -1.10 -2.85 3.42
C GLU A 103 -2.04 -2.65 4.62
N ALA A 104 -1.57 -3.05 5.81
CA ALA A 104 -2.38 -2.95 7.02
C ALA A 104 -2.34 -1.57 7.68
N ASP A 105 -1.26 -0.83 7.43
CA ASP A 105 -0.93 0.48 8.00
C ASP A 105 -1.00 0.59 9.53
N TYR A 106 -0.69 -0.51 10.22
CA TYR A 106 -0.64 -0.52 11.68
C TYR A 106 0.50 0.39 12.21
N PRO A 107 0.29 1.22 13.25
CA PRO A 107 -0.89 1.31 14.11
C PRO A 107 -1.77 2.54 13.86
N HIS A 108 -1.81 3.08 12.64
CA HIS A 108 -2.54 4.31 12.36
C HIS A 108 -4.05 4.19 12.61
N SER A 109 -4.72 5.32 12.80
CA SER A 109 -6.15 5.36 13.18
C SER A 109 -7.09 4.84 12.08
N ASP A 110 -6.64 4.90 10.84
CA ASP A 110 -7.28 4.38 9.63
C ASP A 110 -6.83 2.97 9.26
N SER A 111 -5.88 2.40 10.02
CA SER A 111 -5.57 0.97 9.95
C SER A 111 -6.80 0.13 10.31
N MET A 112 -6.82 -1.09 9.78
CA MET A 112 -7.92 -2.02 10.04
C MET A 112 -7.68 -2.93 11.26
N TRP A 113 -6.62 -2.69 12.04
CA TRP A 113 -6.29 -3.54 13.18
C TRP A 113 -7.39 -3.52 14.26
N PRO A 114 -7.76 -4.68 14.86
CA PRO A 114 -7.24 -6.03 14.63
C PRO A 114 -8.04 -6.84 13.58
N GLY A 115 -9.09 -6.26 13.00
CA GLY A 115 -9.98 -6.89 12.01
C GLY A 115 -9.52 -6.74 10.55
N ALA A 116 -8.22 -6.53 10.33
CA ALA A 116 -7.67 -6.24 9.01
C ALA A 116 -7.93 -7.36 7.98
N PRO A 117 -7.78 -8.66 8.34
CA PRO A 117 -8.09 -9.73 7.39
C PRO A 117 -9.57 -9.79 7.00
N GLU A 118 -10.50 -9.55 7.94
CA GLU A 118 -11.93 -9.57 7.66
C GLU A 118 -12.34 -8.42 6.74
N GLN A 119 -11.89 -7.19 7.04
CA GLN A 119 -12.23 -6.03 6.22
C GLN A 119 -11.65 -6.14 4.80
N LEU A 120 -10.42 -6.64 4.66
CA LEU A 120 -9.86 -6.94 3.34
C LEU A 120 -10.69 -8.02 2.63
N TRP A 121 -11.08 -9.08 3.34
CA TRP A 121 -11.88 -10.17 2.78
C TRP A 121 -13.23 -9.68 2.24
N ASP A 122 -13.89 -8.77 2.93
CA ASP A 122 -15.15 -8.17 2.47
C ASP A 122 -14.94 -7.44 1.13
N VAL A 123 -13.92 -6.57 1.04
CA VAL A 123 -13.57 -5.84 -0.19
C VAL A 123 -13.25 -6.80 -1.36
N LEU A 124 -12.48 -7.85 -1.11
CA LEU A 124 -12.11 -8.84 -2.13
C LEU A 124 -13.32 -9.67 -2.58
N SER A 125 -14.18 -10.06 -1.65
CA SER A 125 -15.37 -10.89 -1.92
C SER A 125 -16.43 -10.10 -2.69
N ASP A 126 -16.69 -8.87 -2.28
CA ASP A 126 -17.67 -7.97 -2.93
C ASP A 126 -17.31 -7.70 -4.41
N ASN A 127 -16.02 -7.72 -4.74
CA ASN A 127 -15.51 -7.51 -6.10
C ASN A 127 -15.23 -8.80 -6.88
N GLY A 128 -15.60 -9.97 -6.33
CA GLY A 128 -15.41 -11.27 -6.97
C GLY A 128 -13.96 -11.53 -7.38
N VAL A 129 -12.99 -11.17 -6.53
CA VAL A 129 -11.57 -11.32 -6.84
C VAL A 129 -11.19 -12.80 -6.86
N ALA A 130 -10.56 -13.26 -7.94
CA ALA A 130 -10.13 -14.65 -8.09
C ALA A 130 -8.97 -14.98 -7.12
N GLU A 131 -8.84 -16.24 -6.70
CA GLU A 131 -7.79 -16.66 -5.74
C GLU A 131 -6.37 -16.26 -6.20
N SER A 132 -6.07 -16.36 -7.51
CA SER A 132 -4.78 -15.93 -8.06
C SER A 132 -4.49 -14.44 -7.84
N ASP A 133 -5.52 -13.61 -7.99
CA ASP A 133 -5.41 -12.17 -7.80
C ASP A 133 -5.31 -11.82 -6.31
N ILE A 134 -6.01 -12.56 -5.46
CA ILE A 134 -5.89 -12.44 -4.00
C ILE A 134 -4.44 -12.70 -3.59
N ASN A 135 -3.81 -13.77 -4.11
CA ASN A 135 -2.41 -14.08 -3.78
C ASN A 135 -1.48 -12.95 -4.23
N LYS A 136 -1.66 -12.44 -5.44
CA LYS A 136 -0.91 -11.27 -5.96
C LYS A 136 -1.03 -10.06 -5.05
N ILE A 137 -2.26 -9.64 -4.75
CA ILE A 137 -2.55 -8.45 -3.94
C ILE A 137 -2.02 -8.60 -2.51
N THR A 138 -2.17 -9.78 -1.90
CA THR A 138 -1.88 -9.98 -0.47
C THR A 138 -0.41 -10.25 -0.17
N HIS A 139 0.33 -10.93 -1.05
CA HIS A 139 1.72 -11.31 -0.73
C HIS A 139 2.65 -11.49 -1.93
N GLU A 140 2.21 -12.05 -3.06
CA GLU A 140 3.13 -12.38 -4.17
C GLU A 140 3.75 -11.12 -4.80
N ASN A 141 2.97 -10.04 -4.97
CA ASN A 141 3.50 -8.79 -5.47
C ASN A 141 4.51 -8.20 -4.47
N ALA A 142 4.19 -8.16 -3.17
CA ALA A 142 5.11 -7.66 -2.15
C ALA A 142 6.43 -8.43 -2.14
N MET A 143 6.38 -9.77 -2.15
CA MET A 143 7.58 -10.63 -2.22
C MET A 143 8.42 -10.33 -3.47
N ARG A 144 7.79 -10.22 -4.64
CA ARG A 144 8.47 -9.92 -5.91
C ARG A 144 9.10 -8.53 -5.92
N TRP A 145 8.35 -7.51 -5.50
CA TRP A 145 8.78 -6.11 -5.55
C TRP A 145 9.86 -5.79 -4.52
N TYR A 146 9.77 -6.37 -3.33
CA TYR A 146 10.73 -6.16 -2.25
C TYR A 146 11.83 -7.22 -2.19
N SER A 147 11.83 -8.19 -3.12
CA SER A 147 12.87 -9.21 -3.28
C SER A 147 13.14 -10.01 -2.00
N PHE A 148 12.08 -10.53 -1.37
CA PHE A 148 12.20 -11.39 -0.18
C PHE A 148 11.40 -12.68 -0.33
N ASP A 149 11.91 -13.73 0.30
CA ASP A 149 11.26 -15.04 0.40
C ASP A 149 10.31 -15.09 1.61
N PRO A 150 9.23 -15.89 1.55
CA PRO A 150 8.31 -16.01 2.68
C PRO A 150 9.03 -16.56 3.92
N GLN A 151 8.83 -15.90 5.06
CA GLN A 151 9.45 -16.30 6.33
C GLN A 151 8.74 -17.50 6.99
N HIS A 152 7.50 -17.77 6.59
CA HIS A 152 6.67 -18.84 7.14
C HIS A 152 6.10 -19.70 6.01
N PRO A 153 5.96 -21.02 6.24
CA PRO A 153 5.16 -21.89 5.37
C PRO A 153 3.71 -21.39 5.25
N ARG A 154 3.06 -21.65 4.11
CA ARG A 154 1.70 -21.17 3.83
C ARG A 154 0.69 -21.55 4.92
N GLU A 155 0.80 -22.77 5.45
CA GLU A 155 -0.06 -23.28 6.52
C GLU A 155 0.09 -22.54 7.85
N GLN A 156 1.26 -21.93 8.09
CA GLN A 156 1.55 -21.11 9.28
C GLN A 156 1.26 -19.62 9.07
N ALA A 157 1.15 -19.18 7.82
CA ALA A 157 0.87 -17.79 7.45
C ALA A 157 -0.64 -17.47 7.30
N THR A 158 -1.53 -18.41 7.61
CA THR A 158 -2.98 -18.16 7.58
C THR A 158 -3.43 -17.28 8.75
N VAL A 159 -4.52 -16.52 8.57
CA VAL A 159 -5.15 -15.72 9.64
C VAL A 159 -5.39 -16.58 10.90
N GLY A 160 -5.92 -17.79 10.73
CA GLY A 160 -6.18 -18.71 11.83
C GLY A 160 -4.91 -19.20 12.53
N ALA A 161 -3.84 -19.48 11.78
CA ALA A 161 -2.56 -19.89 12.36
C ALA A 161 -1.89 -18.74 13.14
N LEU A 162 -1.86 -17.53 12.56
CA LEU A 162 -1.29 -16.35 13.20
C LEU A 162 -2.07 -15.93 14.45
N ARG A 163 -3.40 -16.06 14.45
CA ARG A 163 -4.22 -15.82 15.65
C ARG A 163 -3.95 -16.82 16.77
N ARG A 164 -3.80 -18.11 16.45
CA ARG A 164 -3.38 -19.12 17.44
C ARG A 164 -1.99 -18.83 17.99
N ALA A 165 -1.05 -18.41 17.14
CA ALA A 165 0.29 -18.04 17.57
C ALA A 165 0.31 -16.81 18.49
N ALA A 166 -0.68 -15.93 18.39
CA ALA A 166 -0.85 -14.77 19.25
C ALA A 166 -1.61 -15.07 20.57
N GLU A 167 -2.06 -16.30 20.81
CA GLU A 167 -2.72 -16.67 22.07
C GLU A 167 -1.81 -16.37 23.28
N GLY A 168 -2.40 -15.78 24.33
CA GLY A 168 -1.65 -15.36 25.53
C GLY A 168 -1.00 -13.97 25.42
N HIS A 169 -1.00 -13.32 24.25
CA HIS A 169 -0.60 -11.92 24.09
C HIS A 169 -1.81 -10.98 24.22
N ASP A 170 -1.61 -9.79 24.80
CA ASP A 170 -2.64 -8.75 24.86
C ASP A 170 -2.79 -8.07 23.50
N VAL A 171 -3.90 -8.38 22.82
CA VAL A 171 -4.30 -7.78 21.54
C VAL A 171 -5.47 -6.81 21.68
N SER A 172 -5.79 -6.38 22.91
CA SER A 172 -6.88 -5.44 23.15
C SER A 172 -6.64 -4.08 22.49
N VAL A 173 -7.70 -3.53 21.88
CA VAL A 173 -7.65 -2.18 21.32
C VAL A 173 -7.55 -1.17 22.47
N ARG A 174 -6.46 -0.40 22.48
CA ARG A 174 -6.23 0.67 23.47
C ARG A 174 -6.32 2.02 22.78
N ALA A 175 -7.47 2.69 22.89
CA ALA A 175 -7.68 4.00 22.30
C ALA A 175 -6.81 5.07 22.97
N LEU A 176 -6.03 5.82 22.18
CA LEU A 176 -5.21 6.94 22.68
C LEU A 176 -6.02 8.19 23.03
N SER A 177 -7.30 8.26 22.63
CA SER A 177 -8.19 9.40 22.87
C SER A 177 -8.43 9.71 24.35
N HIS A 178 -8.20 8.73 25.24
CA HIS A 178 -8.42 8.87 26.68
C HIS A 178 -7.12 8.95 27.49
N HIS A 179 -5.94 8.86 26.85
CA HIS A 179 -4.67 8.98 27.55
C HIS A 179 -4.29 10.46 27.71
N GLN A 180 -4.16 10.91 28.97
CA GLN A 180 -3.57 12.22 29.24
C GLN A 180 -2.10 12.23 28.82
N LYS A 181 -1.70 13.30 28.13
CA LYS A 181 -0.36 13.54 27.56
C LYS A 181 0.70 13.71 28.67
N GLY A 182 0.95 12.64 29.44
CA GLY A 182 1.84 12.62 30.60
C GLY A 182 1.92 11.27 31.32
N GLU A 183 0.90 10.40 31.21
CA GLU A 183 0.91 9.09 31.89
C GLU A 183 1.90 8.09 31.28
N ARG A 184 2.18 8.20 29.97
CA ARG A 184 3.05 7.25 29.26
C ARG A 184 4.53 7.44 29.57
N GLU A 185 5.01 8.68 29.74
CA GLU A 185 6.40 8.93 30.15
C GLU A 185 6.66 8.38 31.57
N ALA A 186 5.68 8.57 32.47
CA ALA A 186 5.76 8.04 33.83
C ALA A 186 5.72 6.51 33.87
N ASN A 187 4.84 5.86 33.09
CA ASN A 187 4.73 4.40 33.06
C ASN A 187 5.88 3.72 32.32
N ALA A 188 6.38 4.27 31.21
CA ALA A 188 7.52 3.70 30.49
C ALA A 188 8.81 3.77 31.33
N LEU A 189 9.04 4.87 32.06
CA LEU A 189 10.15 4.94 33.04
C LEU A 189 9.94 3.97 34.21
N ALA A 190 8.71 3.82 34.71
CA ALA A 190 8.41 2.92 35.82
C ALA A 190 8.52 1.43 35.45
N GLU A 191 8.22 1.05 34.21
CA GLU A 191 8.38 -0.33 33.72
C GLU A 191 9.85 -0.65 33.41
N ALA A 192 10.60 0.29 32.81
CA ALA A 192 12.03 0.14 32.57
C ALA A 192 12.85 -0.01 33.87
N THR A 193 12.39 0.58 34.97
CA THR A 193 13.04 0.48 36.29
C THR A 193 12.67 -0.77 37.09
N ARG A 194 11.58 -1.47 36.72
CA ARG A 194 11.18 -2.75 37.36
C ARG A 194 11.84 -3.98 36.73
N GLY A 195 12.36 -3.87 35.50
CA GLY A 195 13.08 -4.96 34.82
C GLY A 195 14.54 -5.16 35.27
N ASN A 196 15.04 -4.33 36.19
CA ASN A 196 16.43 -4.31 36.65
C ASN A 196 16.59 -4.67 38.15
N GLN A 197 15.64 -5.41 38.73
CA GLN A 197 15.75 -6.02 40.07
C GLN A 197 15.63 -7.54 40.02
#